data_AF-A0A958T1P9-F1
#
_entry.id   AF-A0A958T1P9-F1
#
_cell.length_a   1.000
_cell.length_b   1.000
_cell.length_c   1.000
_cell.angle_alpha   90.00
_cell.angle_beta   90.00
_cell.angle_gamma   90.00
#
_symmetry.space_group_name_H-M   'P 1'
#
loop_
_entity.id
_entity.type
_entity.pdbx_description
1 polymer ?
#
loop_
_entity_poly.entity_id
_entity_poly.type
_entity_poly.pdbx_seq_one_letter_code
_entity_poly.pdbx_strand_id
1 'polypeptide(L)'
;MKKYISPLVLFFSCFMAFSQQYEFKTVVDLEATHVISQGNTGTCWSFSTTSYLESEIIRLTGKPIDLSEMYTVRQTYPAKAWNYVMRQGNAQFGQGGLAHDVINSAREYGLVPESAYSGLLNGST
;
A
#
# COMPACT_ATOMS: atom_id res chain seq x y z
N MET A 1 -50.77 5.64 -33.62
CA MET A 1 -49.56 4.80 -33.68
C MET A 1 -48.35 5.32 -32.88
N LYS A 2 -48.26 6.61 -32.51
CA LYS A 2 -47.09 7.16 -31.77
C LYS A 2 -47.06 6.97 -30.24
N LYS A 3 -48.14 6.47 -29.62
CA LYS A 3 -48.26 6.40 -28.14
C LYS A 3 -47.65 5.15 -27.48
N TYR A 4 -47.33 4.11 -28.25
CA TYR A 4 -46.77 2.85 -27.72
C TYR A 4 -45.25 2.71 -27.93
N ILE A 5 -44.60 3.68 -28.58
CA ILE A 5 -43.15 3.66 -28.83
C ILE A 5 -42.38 4.05 -27.55
N SER A 6 -42.95 4.93 -26.72
CA SER A 6 -42.31 5.41 -25.47
C SER A 6 -42.07 4.32 -24.40
N PRO A 7 -43.04 3.44 -24.05
CA PRO A 7 -42.78 2.37 -23.07
C PRO A 7 -41.90 1.25 -23.63
N LEU A 8 -41.88 1.04 -24.95
CA LEU A 8 -41.08 0.00 -25.59
C LEU A 8 -39.57 0.34 -25.56
N VAL A 9 -39.22 1.61 -25.74
CA VAL A 9 -37.83 2.09 -25.63
C VAL A 9 -37.32 2.02 -24.18
N LEU A 10 -38.18 2.31 -23.20
CA LEU A 10 -37.89 2.20 -21.76
C LEU A 10 -37.68 0.75 -21.29
N PHE A 11 -38.34 -0.23 -21.91
CA PHE A 11 -38.16 -1.64 -21.59
C PHE A 11 -36.86 -2.20 -22.19
N PHE A 12 -36.43 -1.71 -23.37
CA PHE A 12 -35.21 -2.16 -24.04
C PHE A 12 -33.93 -1.59 -23.38
N SER A 13 -33.99 -0.41 -22.77
CA SER A 13 -32.83 0.16 -22.05
C SER A 13 -32.50 -0.57 -20.74
N CYS A 14 -33.45 -1.33 -20.17
CA CYS A 14 -33.23 -2.08 -18.93
C CYS A 14 -32.43 -3.39 -19.15
N PHE A 15 -32.41 -3.92 -20.38
CA PHE A 15 -31.70 -5.17 -20.70
C PHE A 15 -30.20 -5.00 -20.98
N MET A 16 -29.69 -3.77 -21.16
CA MET A 16 -28.28 -3.54 -21.51
C MET A 16 -27.35 -3.27 -20.32
N ALA A 17 -27.85 -3.31 -19.07
CA ALA A 17 -27.07 -2.96 -17.88
C ALA A 17 -26.50 -4.17 -17.10
N PHE A 18 -26.48 -5.37 -17.70
CA PHE A 18 -25.74 -6.49 -17.12
C PHE A 18 -24.27 -6.43 -17.56
N SER A 19 -23.43 -5.78 -16.76
CA SER A 19 -21.99 -6.05 -16.80
C SER A 19 -21.78 -7.52 -16.41
N GLN A 20 -20.98 -8.27 -17.18
CA GLN A 20 -20.53 -9.59 -16.73
C GLN A 20 -19.79 -9.45 -15.39
N GLN A 21 -20.18 -10.25 -14.41
CA GLN A 21 -19.47 -10.36 -13.13
C GLN A 21 -18.16 -11.12 -13.38
N TYR A 22 -17.03 -10.55 -12.96
CA TYR A 22 -15.75 -11.25 -13.03
C TYR A 22 -15.71 -12.37 -11.99
N GLU A 23 -15.44 -13.59 -12.43
CA GLU A 23 -15.16 -14.73 -11.55
C GLU A 23 -13.65 -15.02 -11.57
N PHE A 24 -13.01 -14.87 -10.41
CA PHE A 24 -11.61 -15.20 -10.23
C PHE A 24 -11.47 -16.61 -9.68
N LYS A 25 -10.56 -17.40 -10.26
CA LYS A 25 -10.17 -18.73 -9.75
C LYS A 25 -8.73 -18.69 -9.28
N THR A 26 -8.51 -18.92 -7.99
CA THR A 26 -7.18 -19.10 -7.42
C THR A 26 -6.54 -20.36 -7.98
N VAL A 27 -5.37 -20.23 -8.60
CA VAL A 27 -4.57 -21.37 -9.08
C VAL A 27 -3.53 -21.77 -8.03
N VAL A 28 -2.88 -20.77 -7.44
CA VAL A 28 -1.91 -20.92 -6.35
C VAL A 28 -2.11 -19.73 -5.41
N ASP A 29 -2.07 -19.98 -4.11
CA ASP A 29 -2.04 -18.97 -3.06
C ASP A 29 -0.81 -19.24 -2.19
N LEU A 30 0.05 -18.24 -2.01
CA LEU A 30 1.23 -18.33 -1.14
C LEU A 30 0.96 -17.72 0.25
N GLU A 31 -0.26 -17.27 0.47
CA GLU A 31 -0.70 -16.51 1.64
C GLU A 31 0.06 -15.18 1.77
N ALA A 32 -0.53 -14.25 2.54
CA ALA A 32 0.08 -12.98 2.89
C ALA A 32 -0.38 -12.62 4.30
N THR A 33 0.31 -11.67 4.92
CA THR A 33 -0.20 -11.05 6.15
C THR A 33 -1.52 -10.33 5.87
N HIS A 34 -2.23 -9.98 6.94
CA HIS A 34 -3.50 -9.29 6.85
C HIS A 34 -3.41 -7.99 6.02
N VAL A 35 -4.51 -7.64 5.36
CA VAL A 35 -4.57 -6.40 4.57
C VAL A 35 -4.54 -5.19 5.53
N ILE A 36 -3.60 -4.28 5.28
CA ILE A 36 -3.38 -3.06 6.06
C ILE A 36 -3.69 -1.80 5.25
N SER A 37 -3.81 -0.66 5.95
CA SER A 37 -4.10 0.65 5.36
C SER A 37 -3.00 1.65 5.66
N GLN A 38 -2.45 2.29 4.63
CA GLN A 38 -1.50 3.40 4.78
C GLN A 38 -2.18 4.73 5.21
N GLY A 39 -3.51 4.73 5.35
CA GLY A 39 -4.28 5.94 5.63
C GLY A 39 -4.09 7.02 4.55
N ASN A 40 -4.17 8.29 4.96
CA ASN A 40 -4.01 9.42 4.05
C ASN A 40 -2.53 9.83 3.90
N THR A 41 -1.72 8.92 3.36
CA THR A 41 -0.28 9.12 3.18
C THR A 41 0.17 8.61 1.81
N GLY A 42 1.32 9.10 1.32
CA GLY A 42 1.99 8.62 0.10
C GLY A 42 3.06 7.56 0.36
N THR A 43 2.86 6.65 1.32
CA THR A 43 3.89 5.71 1.82
C THR A 43 3.69 4.26 1.35
N CYS A 44 2.95 4.02 0.27
CA CYS A 44 2.71 2.68 -0.29
C CYS A 44 4.00 1.88 -0.54
N TRP A 45 5.11 2.56 -0.83
CA TRP A 45 6.43 1.97 -1.00
C TRP A 45 6.97 1.34 0.29
N SER A 46 6.67 1.93 1.45
CA SER A 46 7.03 1.37 2.76
C SER A 46 6.13 0.18 3.09
N PHE A 47 4.82 0.32 2.90
CA PHE A 47 3.82 -0.71 3.19
C PHE A 47 3.99 -1.96 2.34
N SER A 48 4.11 -1.81 1.01
CA SER A 48 4.27 -2.96 0.11
C SER A 48 5.59 -3.69 0.32
N THR A 49 6.68 -2.97 0.60
CA THR A 49 7.97 -3.62 0.85
C THR A 49 8.04 -4.25 2.23
N THR A 50 7.40 -3.66 3.24
CA THR A 50 7.30 -4.26 4.58
C THR A 50 6.50 -5.55 4.53
N SER A 51 5.34 -5.57 3.87
CA SER A 51 4.57 -6.80 3.64
C SER A 51 5.38 -7.90 2.91
N TYR A 52 6.22 -7.50 1.93
CA TYR A 52 7.17 -8.42 1.30
C TYR A 52 8.20 -8.97 2.30
N LEU A 53 8.80 -8.12 3.14
CA LEU A 53 9.76 -8.54 4.16
C LEU A 53 9.12 -9.48 5.19
N GLU A 54 7.91 -9.21 5.64
CA GLU A 54 7.14 -10.10 6.53
C GLU A 54 6.92 -11.46 5.90
N SER A 55 6.53 -11.48 4.62
CA SER A 55 6.35 -12.72 3.85
C SER A 55 7.66 -13.50 3.74
N GLU A 56 8.79 -12.84 3.51
CA GLU A 56 10.11 -13.49 3.48
C GLU A 56 10.56 -13.99 4.86
N ILE A 57 10.26 -13.26 5.94
CA ILE A 57 10.52 -13.71 7.31
C ILE A 57 9.70 -14.97 7.61
N ILE A 58 8.42 -15.01 7.23
CA ILE A 58 7.57 -16.19 7.36
C ILE A 58 8.14 -17.34 6.54
N ARG A 59 8.50 -17.11 5.27
CA ARG A 59 9.08 -18.13 4.39
C ARG A 59 10.37 -18.74 4.94
N LEU A 60 11.24 -17.93 5.54
CA LEU A 60 12.54 -18.35 6.03
C LEU A 60 12.51 -18.93 7.45
N THR A 61 11.62 -18.44 8.31
CA THR A 61 11.66 -18.73 9.75
C THR A 61 10.39 -19.37 10.31
N GLY A 62 9.29 -19.34 9.55
CA GLY A 62 7.96 -19.78 9.98
C GLY A 62 7.31 -18.86 11.02
N LYS A 63 7.88 -17.69 11.31
CA LYS A 63 7.38 -16.78 12.35
C LYS A 63 6.69 -15.56 11.73
N PRO A 64 5.42 -15.30 12.05
CA PRO A 64 4.79 -14.04 11.70
C PRO A 64 5.34 -12.92 12.60
N ILE A 65 5.71 -11.79 12.00
CA ILE A 65 6.15 -10.58 12.68
C ILE A 65 5.43 -9.41 12.02
N ASP A 66 4.89 -8.51 12.84
CA ASP A 66 4.23 -7.27 12.43
C ASP A 66 5.25 -6.12 12.52
N LEU A 67 5.74 -5.68 11.36
CA LEU A 67 6.84 -4.72 11.24
C LEU A 67 6.30 -3.29 11.06
N SER A 68 6.97 -2.32 11.68
CA SER A 68 6.58 -0.92 11.51
C SER A 68 7.00 -0.36 10.14
N GLU A 69 6.02 -0.12 9.27
CA GLU A 69 6.23 0.63 8.03
C GLU A 69 6.67 2.06 8.33
N MET A 70 6.08 2.65 9.37
CA MET A 70 6.26 4.05 9.71
C MET A 70 7.63 4.33 10.32
N TYR A 71 8.27 3.34 10.91
CA TYR A 71 9.66 3.47 11.36
C TYR A 71 10.60 3.66 10.17
N THR A 72 10.43 2.86 9.11
CA THR A 72 11.19 3.03 7.87
C THR A 72 10.97 4.41 7.26
N VAL A 73 9.72 4.88 7.21
CA VAL A 73 9.38 6.23 6.73
C VAL A 73 10.09 7.30 7.56
N ARG A 74 10.06 7.17 8.89
CA ARG A 74 10.73 8.08 9.84
C ARG A 74 12.23 8.19 9.56
N GLN A 75 12.91 7.07 9.29
CA GLN A 75 14.36 7.08 9.04
C GLN A 75 14.70 7.57 7.63
N THR A 76 13.83 7.28 6.66
CA THR A 76 14.07 7.64 5.26
C THR A 76 13.90 9.13 5.00
N TYR A 77 12.88 9.77 5.58
CA TYR A 77 12.57 11.18 5.29
C TYR A 77 13.69 12.18 5.64
N PRO A 78 14.42 12.06 6.77
CA PRO A 78 15.61 12.87 7.03
C PRO A 78 16.69 12.74 5.96
N ALA A 79 16.98 11.51 5.49
CA ALA A 79 17.95 11.29 4.41
C ALA A 79 17.49 11.94 3.09
N LYS A 80 16.19 11.89 2.80
CA LYS A 80 15.60 12.59 1.65
C LYS A 80 15.70 14.12 1.78
N ALA A 81 15.40 14.65 2.95
CA ALA A 81 15.53 16.08 3.23
C ALA A 81 16.99 16.55 3.07
N TRP A 82 17.94 15.78 3.59
CA TRP A 82 19.36 16.04 3.41
C TRP A 82 19.76 16.05 1.94
N ASN A 83 19.37 15.02 1.18
CA ASN A 83 19.64 14.93 -0.26
C ASN A 83 19.02 16.11 -1.03
N TYR A 84 17.81 16.55 -0.65
CA TYR A 84 17.17 17.72 -1.23
C TYR A 84 17.99 19.00 -1.02
N VAL A 85 18.41 19.26 0.23
CA VAL A 85 19.22 20.45 0.58
C VAL A 85 20.58 20.41 -0.10
N MET A 86 21.29 19.27 -0.06
CA MET A 86 22.61 19.11 -0.68
C MET A 86 22.58 19.25 -2.19
N ARG A 87 21.46 18.92 -2.83
CA ARG A 87 21.24 19.12 -4.27
C ARG A 87 20.61 20.47 -4.58
N GLN A 88 20.65 21.42 -3.66
CA GLN A 88 20.17 22.79 -3.85
C GLN A 88 18.71 22.82 -4.33
N GLY A 89 17.88 21.91 -3.80
CA GLY A 89 16.47 21.79 -4.14
C GLY A 89 16.15 21.03 -5.43
N ASN A 90 17.15 20.44 -6.10
CA ASN A 90 16.96 19.69 -7.34
C ASN A 90 16.63 18.20 -7.15
N ALA A 91 16.53 17.72 -5.90
CA ALA A 91 16.03 16.37 -5.61
C ALA A 91 14.51 16.38 -5.43
N GLN A 92 13.86 15.23 -5.55
CA GLN A 92 12.45 15.11 -5.17
C GLN A 92 12.31 15.05 -3.64
N PHE A 93 11.44 15.90 -3.08
CA PHE A 93 11.11 15.90 -1.65
C PHE A 93 9.60 15.78 -1.42
N GLY A 94 9.08 14.60 -1.78
CA GLY A 94 7.69 14.20 -1.53
C GLY A 94 7.60 12.97 -0.62
N GLN A 95 6.37 12.52 -0.35
CA GLN A 95 6.09 11.37 0.52
C GLN A 95 6.47 10.01 -0.11
N GLY A 96 6.44 9.92 -1.44
CA GLY A 96 6.73 8.69 -2.17
C GLY A 96 8.17 8.21 -2.01
N GLY A 97 8.43 6.97 -2.42
CA GLY A 97 9.73 6.31 -2.32
C GLY A 97 9.70 5.01 -3.12
N LEU A 98 10.73 4.20 -2.98
CA LEU A 98 10.87 2.93 -3.68
C LEU A 98 11.30 1.83 -2.71
N ALA A 99 11.16 0.57 -3.12
CA ALA A 99 11.49 -0.57 -2.25
C ALA A 99 12.92 -0.53 -1.70
N HIS A 100 13.87 -0.01 -2.48
CA HIS A 100 15.26 0.11 -2.02
C HIS A 100 15.43 1.09 -0.85
N ASP A 101 14.53 2.07 -0.68
CA ASP A 101 14.55 2.96 0.48
C ASP A 101 14.31 2.16 1.77
N VAL A 102 13.37 1.21 1.74
CA VAL A 102 13.10 0.29 2.87
C VAL A 102 14.29 -0.62 3.14
N ILE A 103 14.86 -1.23 2.11
CA ILE A 103 16.01 -2.14 2.26
C ILE A 103 17.24 -1.38 2.79
N ASN A 104 17.47 -0.15 2.34
CA ASN A 104 18.56 0.69 2.83
C ASN A 104 18.32 1.13 4.27
N SER A 105 17.11 1.56 4.60
CA SER A 105 16.72 1.92 5.96
C SER A 105 16.89 0.72 6.91
N ALA A 106 16.43 -0.47 6.52
CA ALA A 106 16.59 -1.68 7.31
C ALA A 106 18.07 -2.04 7.54
N ARG A 107 18.94 -1.82 6.55
CA ARG A 107 20.37 -2.06 6.67
C ARG A 107 21.05 -1.08 7.63
N GLU A 108 20.68 0.19 7.58
CA GLU A 108 21.35 1.26 8.34
C GLU A 108 20.78 1.44 9.75
N TYR A 109 19.46 1.31 9.91
CA TYR A 109 18.74 1.60 11.15
C TYR A 109 18.04 0.39 11.76
N GLY A 110 18.03 -0.75 11.06
CA GLY A 110 17.31 -1.95 11.49
C GLY A 110 15.80 -1.87 11.24
N LEU A 111 15.11 -2.86 11.79
CA LEU A 111 13.65 -2.99 11.76
C LEU A 111 13.13 -3.00 13.19
N VAL A 112 11.91 -2.50 13.39
CA VAL A 112 11.22 -2.56 14.68
C VAL A 112 9.81 -3.10 14.48
N PRO A 113 9.21 -3.76 15.48
CA PRO A 113 7.82 -4.17 15.39
C PRO A 113 6.89 -2.96 15.44
N GLU A 114 5.68 -3.09 14.88
CA GLU A 114 4.66 -2.03 14.88
C GLU A 114 4.36 -1.51 16.30
N SER A 115 4.31 -2.41 17.29
CA SER A 115 4.16 -2.08 18.71
C SER A 115 5.22 -1.13 19.29
N ALA A 116 6.40 -1.04 18.68
CA ALA A 116 7.45 -0.12 19.11
C ALA A 116 7.32 1.27 18.47
N TYR A 117 6.71 1.36 17.28
CA TYR A 117 6.51 2.62 16.58
C TYR A 117 5.37 2.52 15.57
N SER A 118 4.16 2.98 15.92
CA SER A 118 3.06 2.99 14.95
C SER A 118 3.08 4.17 13.98
N GLY A 119 3.84 5.22 14.32
CA GLY A 119 3.78 6.50 13.60
C GLY A 119 2.49 7.30 13.83
N LEU A 120 1.56 6.79 14.63
CA LEU A 120 0.32 7.49 15.00
C LEU A 120 0.55 8.39 16.22
N LEU A 121 -0.16 9.51 16.28
CA LEU A 121 -0.08 10.46 17.39
C LEU A 121 -1.21 10.23 18.39
N ASN A 122 -0.90 10.37 19.69
CA ASN A 122 -1.89 10.45 20.77
C ASN A 122 -2.94 9.33 20.81
N GLY A 123 -2.58 8.09 20.48
CA GLY A 123 -3.51 6.96 20.50
C GLY A 123 -4.53 6.98 19.37
N SER A 124 -4.27 7.73 18.29
CA SER A 124 -5.04 7.62 17.05
C SER A 124 -4.95 6.18 16.52
N THR A 125 -6.03 5.73 15.86
CA THR A 125 -6.17 4.40 15.24
C THR A 125 -6.59 4.55 13.79
#